data_AF-A0A2S2NCZ5-F1
#
_entry.id   AF-A0A2S2NCZ5-F1
#
_cell.length_a   1.000
_cell.length_b   1.000
_cell.length_c   1.000
_cell.angle_alpha   90.00
_cell.angle_beta   90.00
_cell.angle_gamma   90.00
#
_symmetry.space_group_name_H-M   'P 1'
#
loop_
_entity.id
_entity.type
_entity.pdbx_description
1 polymer ?
#
loop_
_entity_poly.entity_id
_entity_poly.type
_entity_poly.pdbx_seq_one_letter_code
_entity_poly.pdbx_strand_id
1 'polypeptide(L)'
;VVLNNSFRLLRPILTAKKIKLPNKLLIYKLLLRPIWTYGIQLWGAAKISNTNRIQRFQSKVFRTVSKAPFYISNKSLHSDLKIPTVTELAKLHYKRFNSRLTQHPNPLITQLSSATIPGNPKKILKRQWCCDLLR
;
A
#
# COMPACT_ATOMS: atom_id res chain seq x y z
N VAL A 1 10.84 11.69 -2.58
CA VAL A 1 12.32 11.78 -2.49
C VAL A 1 12.85 10.86 -1.40
N VAL A 2 12.34 10.96 -0.17
CA VAL A 2 12.70 10.12 0.99
C VAL A 2 12.74 8.61 0.67
N LEU A 3 11.64 8.04 0.16
CA LEU A 3 11.53 6.60 -0.11
C LEU A 3 12.65 6.04 -1.03
N ASN A 4 13.00 6.79 -2.08
CA ASN A 4 14.06 6.39 -3.00
C ASN A 4 15.45 6.50 -2.36
N ASN A 5 15.68 7.51 -1.54
CA ASN A 5 16.95 7.70 -0.84
C ASN A 5 17.16 6.60 0.20
N SER A 6 16.14 6.29 1.01
CA SER A 6 16.19 5.17 1.97
C SER A 6 16.47 3.85 1.28
N PHE A 7 15.86 3.59 0.11
CA PHE A 7 16.17 2.39 -0.66
C PHE A 7 17.61 2.37 -1.18
N ARG A 8 18.14 3.50 -1.66
CA ARG A 8 19.55 3.59 -2.12
C ARG A 8 20.52 3.23 -0.99
N LEU A 9 20.28 3.74 0.22
CA LEU A 9 21.08 3.43 1.41
C LEU A 9 21.02 1.94 1.78
N LEU A 10 19.82 1.34 1.74
CA LEU A 10 19.63 -0.07 2.09
C LEU A 10 20.02 -1.04 0.97
N ARG A 11 20.23 -0.56 -0.25
CA ARG A 11 20.46 -1.39 -1.44
C ARG A 11 21.61 -2.40 -1.26
N PRO A 12 22.79 -2.04 -0.71
CA PRO A 12 23.90 -3.00 -0.57
C PRO A 12 23.50 -4.23 0.24
N ILE A 13 22.82 -4.03 1.36
CA ILE A 13 22.32 -5.07 2.26
C ILE A 13 21.25 -5.92 1.56
N LEU A 14 20.29 -5.28 0.89
CA LEU A 14 19.21 -5.98 0.19
C LEU A 14 19.72 -6.81 -1.00
N THR A 15 20.82 -6.42 -1.64
CA THR A 15 21.43 -7.16 -2.76
C THR A 15 22.46 -8.22 -2.34
N ALA A 16 22.96 -8.16 -1.11
CA ALA A 16 24.03 -9.03 -0.61
C ALA A 16 23.67 -10.52 -0.76
N LYS A 17 24.61 -11.34 -1.26
CA LYS A 17 24.41 -12.79 -1.46
C LYS A 17 24.34 -13.55 -0.13
N LYS A 18 25.08 -13.10 0.89
CA LYS A 18 25.17 -13.76 2.21
C LYS A 18 23.89 -13.66 3.03
N ILE A 19 23.02 -12.69 2.75
CA ILE A 19 21.79 -12.47 3.52
C ILE A 19 20.64 -13.29 2.91
N LYS A 20 19.98 -14.10 3.75
CA LYS A 20 18.82 -14.90 3.35
C LYS A 20 17.64 -14.00 2.96
N LEU A 21 16.85 -14.47 1.99
CA LEU A 21 15.64 -13.78 1.51
C LEU A 21 14.68 -13.31 2.64
N PRO A 22 14.28 -14.14 3.62
CA PRO A 22 13.37 -13.71 4.69
C PRO A 22 13.87 -12.50 5.46
N ASN A 23 15.18 -12.42 5.74
CA ASN A 23 15.77 -11.30 6.48
C ASN A 23 15.71 -10.01 5.65
N LYS A 24 15.92 -10.09 4.33
CA LYS A 24 15.76 -8.95 3.42
C LYS A 24 14.32 -8.45 3.37
N LEU A 25 13.36 -9.38 3.35
CA LEU A 25 11.93 -9.03 3.40
C LEU A 25 11.55 -8.41 4.74
N LEU A 26 12.14 -8.86 5.84
CA LEU A 26 11.96 -8.26 7.15
C LEU A 26 12.43 -6.80 7.16
N ILE A 27 13.64 -6.53 6.64
CA ILE A 27 14.17 -5.16 6.49
C ILE A 27 13.22 -4.30 5.65
N TYR A 28 12.71 -4.82 4.53
CA TYR A 28 11.71 -4.11 3.73
C TYR A 28 10.46 -3.75 4.53
N LYS A 29 9.90 -4.72 5.28
CA LYS A 29 8.69 -4.53 6.10
C LYS A 29 8.90 -3.51 7.22
N LEU A 30 10.09 -3.45 7.80
CA LEU A 30 10.40 -2.56 8.93
C LEU A 30 10.79 -1.15 8.51
N LEU A 31 11.56 -0.98 7.43
CA LEU A 31 12.15 0.32 7.10
C LEU A 31 11.50 0.99 5.88
N LEU A 32 11.20 0.23 4.84
CA LEU A 32 10.71 0.80 3.58
C LEU A 32 9.20 0.88 3.52
N ARG A 33 8.51 -0.15 4.02
CA ARG A 33 7.05 -0.21 4.03
C ARG A 33 6.42 0.94 4.83
N PRO A 34 6.86 1.27 6.06
CA PRO A 34 6.26 2.33 6.86
C PRO A 34 6.29 3.70 6.19
N ILE A 35 7.35 4.02 5.45
CA ILE A 35 7.54 5.32 4.78
C ILE A 35 6.36 5.65 3.86
N TRP A 36 5.85 4.65 3.14
CA TRP A 36 4.66 4.86 2.33
C TRP A 36 3.38 4.48 3.07
N THR A 37 3.34 3.41 3.87
CA THR A 37 2.07 3.00 4.51
C THR A 37 1.53 3.98 5.54
N TYR A 38 2.35 4.88 6.12
CA TYR A 38 1.93 5.81 7.17
C TYR A 38 0.62 6.57 6.84
N GLY A 39 0.53 7.14 5.64
CA GLY A 39 -0.64 7.92 5.23
C GLY A 39 -1.68 7.15 4.41
N ILE A 40 -1.58 5.81 4.30
CA ILE A 40 -2.34 5.04 3.30
C ILE A 40 -3.86 5.12 3.50
N GLN A 41 -4.34 5.36 4.73
CA GLN A 41 -5.77 5.57 4.98
C GLN A 41 -6.28 6.88 4.37
N LEU A 42 -5.43 7.91 4.33
CA LEU A 42 -5.75 9.22 3.79
C LEU A 42 -5.61 9.26 2.26
N TRP A 43 -4.49 8.76 1.73
CA TRP A 43 -4.20 8.83 0.30
C TRP A 43 -4.50 7.52 -0.45
N GLY A 44 -4.97 6.46 0.21
CA GLY A 44 -5.21 5.15 -0.43
C GLY A 44 -6.23 5.19 -1.59
N ALA A 45 -7.15 6.16 -1.56
CA ALA A 45 -8.08 6.47 -2.65
C ALA A 45 -7.60 7.57 -3.60
N ALA A 46 -6.33 7.97 -3.51
CA ALA A 46 -5.75 8.95 -4.42
C ALA A 46 -5.79 8.47 -5.88
N LYS A 47 -5.54 9.41 -6.80
CA LYS A 47 -5.50 9.11 -8.23
C LYS A 47 -4.58 7.92 -8.51
N ILE A 48 -5.06 6.99 -9.34
CA ILE A 48 -4.37 5.74 -9.71
C ILE A 48 -2.91 5.98 -10.13
N SER A 49 -2.61 7.10 -10.81
CA SER A 49 -1.25 7.46 -11.20
C SER A 49 -0.28 7.59 -10.01
N ASN A 50 -0.75 8.11 -8.87
CA ASN A 50 0.04 8.30 -7.67
C ASN A 50 0.27 6.97 -6.95
N THR A 51 -0.79 6.17 -6.77
CA THR A 51 -0.71 4.83 -6.19
C THR A 51 0.21 3.92 -7.02
N ASN A 52 0.11 4.01 -8.36
CA ASN A 52 0.98 3.27 -9.28
C ASN A 52 2.46 3.65 -9.14
N ARG A 53 2.79 4.88 -8.73
CA ARG A 53 4.19 5.27 -8.50
C ARG A 53 4.79 4.50 -7.32
N ILE A 54 4.00 4.30 -6.25
CA ILE A 54 4.39 3.56 -5.06
C ILE A 54 4.41 2.05 -5.37
N GLN A 55 3.43 1.55 -6.13
CA GLN A 55 3.42 0.16 -6.59
C GLN A 55 4.64 -0.16 -7.45
N ARG A 56 5.02 0.71 -8.38
CA ARG A 56 6.25 0.55 -9.18
C ARG A 56 7.49 0.51 -8.30
N PHE A 57 7.56 1.35 -7.27
CA PHE A 57 8.64 1.29 -6.29
C PHE A 57 8.67 -0.07 -5.58
N GLN A 58 7.53 -0.55 -5.06
CA GLN A 58 7.43 -1.86 -4.42
C GLN A 58 7.92 -2.98 -5.35
N SER A 59 7.44 -3.01 -6.60
CA SER A 59 7.88 -4.01 -7.60
C SER A 59 9.39 -3.94 -7.86
N LYS A 60 9.98 -2.74 -7.93
CA LYS A 60 11.43 -2.56 -8.10
C LYS A 60 12.22 -3.13 -6.92
N VAL A 61 11.77 -2.87 -5.70
CA VAL A 61 12.40 -3.41 -4.49
C VAL A 61 12.33 -4.94 -4.47
N PHE A 62 11.16 -5.51 -4.75
CA PHE A 62 10.96 -6.96 -4.75
C PHE A 62 11.87 -7.66 -5.73
N ARG A 63 11.94 -7.18 -6.98
CA ARG A 63 12.87 -7.72 -7.98
C ARG A 63 14.33 -7.62 -7.54
N THR A 64 14.70 -6.52 -6.90
CA THR A 64 16.07 -6.34 -6.39
C THR A 64 16.40 -7.34 -5.28
N VAL A 65 15.44 -7.57 -4.37
CA VAL A 65 15.60 -8.48 -3.22
C VAL A 65 15.60 -9.95 -3.63
N SER A 66 14.70 -10.35 -4.52
CA SER A 66 14.59 -11.72 -5.02
C SER A 66 15.54 -12.05 -6.16
N LYS A 67 16.22 -11.05 -6.72
CA LYS A 67 17.02 -11.16 -7.96
C LYS A 67 16.20 -11.73 -9.14
N ALA A 68 14.92 -11.42 -9.18
CA ALA A 68 14.01 -11.94 -10.20
C ALA A 68 14.28 -11.33 -11.58
N PRO A 69 14.38 -12.14 -12.64
CA PRO A 69 14.51 -11.65 -14.02
C PRO A 69 13.25 -10.91 -14.49
N PHE A 70 13.41 -10.11 -15.56
CA PHE A 70 12.39 -9.18 -16.04
C PHE A 70 11.08 -9.87 -16.48
N TYR A 71 11.18 -11.07 -17.05
CA TYR A 71 10.04 -11.83 -17.60
C TYR A 71 9.10 -12.39 -16.51
N ILE A 72 9.54 -12.47 -15.24
CA ILE A 72 8.67 -12.90 -14.15
C ILE A 72 7.62 -11.83 -13.91
N SER A 73 6.34 -12.21 -13.88
CA SER A 73 5.26 -11.27 -13.64
C SER A 73 5.30 -10.68 -12.23
N ASN A 74 4.88 -9.43 -12.07
CA ASN A 74 4.77 -8.84 -10.73
C ASN A 74 3.75 -9.61 -9.86
N LYS A 75 2.69 -10.15 -10.48
CA LYS A 75 1.68 -10.97 -9.78
C LYS A 75 2.32 -12.21 -9.15
N SER A 76 3.16 -12.92 -9.89
CA SER A 76 3.92 -14.08 -9.38
C SER A 76 4.84 -13.69 -8.22
N LEU A 77 5.55 -12.56 -8.33
CA LEU A 77 6.38 -12.08 -7.21
C LEU A 77 5.57 -11.79 -5.95
N HIS A 78 4.37 -11.21 -6.10
CA HIS A 78 3.49 -10.95 -4.96
C HIS A 78 2.95 -12.23 -4.33
N SER A 79 2.58 -13.25 -5.14
CA SER A 79 2.14 -14.55 -4.62
C SER A 79 3.26 -15.27 -3.89
N ASP A 80 4.46 -15.32 -4.46
CA ASP A 80 5.59 -16.09 -3.92
C ASP A 80 6.12 -15.46 -2.62
N LEU A 81 6.22 -14.13 -2.59
CA LEU A 81 6.67 -13.40 -1.40
C LEU A 81 5.58 -13.29 -0.33
N LYS A 82 4.32 -13.61 -0.65
CA LYS A 82 3.14 -13.46 0.22
C LYS A 82 3.02 -12.03 0.78
N ILE A 83 3.32 -11.02 -0.04
CA ILE A 83 3.19 -9.61 0.36
C ILE A 83 2.13 -8.95 -0.52
N PRO A 84 1.08 -8.34 0.07
CA PRO A 84 0.04 -7.67 -0.69
C PRO A 84 0.55 -6.46 -1.47
N THR A 85 -0.19 -6.11 -2.51
CA THR A 85 0.02 -4.90 -3.30
C THR A 85 -0.32 -3.64 -2.49
N VAL A 86 0.13 -2.47 -2.96
CA VAL A 86 -0.19 -1.18 -2.33
C VAL A 86 -1.71 -0.96 -2.29
N THR A 87 -2.42 -1.34 -3.37
CA THR A 87 -3.87 -1.20 -3.49
C THR A 87 -4.62 -2.12 -2.54
N GLU A 88 -4.21 -3.39 -2.43
CA GLU A 88 -4.75 -4.33 -1.44
C GLU A 88 -4.54 -3.83 0.00
N LEU A 89 -3.36 -3.28 0.28
CA LEU A 89 -3.09 -2.69 1.59
C LEU A 89 -3.93 -1.45 1.86
N ALA A 90 -4.13 -0.58 0.87
CA ALA A 90 -5.01 0.56 1.02
C ALA A 90 -6.43 0.12 1.38
N LYS A 91 -6.97 -0.87 0.66
CA LYS A 91 -8.28 -1.47 0.98
C LYS A 91 -8.32 -2.05 2.40
N LEU A 92 -7.32 -2.84 2.78
CA LEU A 92 -7.25 -3.45 4.11
C LEU A 92 -7.20 -2.40 5.23
N HIS A 93 -6.36 -1.37 5.08
CA HIS A 93 -6.22 -0.30 6.06
C HIS A 93 -7.48 0.53 6.19
N TYR A 94 -8.18 0.80 5.08
CA TYR A 94 -9.45 1.50 5.09
C TYR A 94 -10.57 0.67 5.73
N LYS A 95 -10.68 -0.63 5.39
CA LYS A 95 -11.67 -1.54 6.02
C LYS A 95 -11.51 -1.59 7.54
N ARG A 96 -10.27 -1.68 8.04
CA ARG A 96 -9.96 -1.64 9.48
C ARG A 96 -10.27 -0.30 10.14
N PHE A 97 -10.08 0.80 9.41
CA PHE A 97 -10.46 2.12 9.89
C PHE A 97 -11.98 2.25 9.99
N ASN A 98 -12.69 1.83 8.94
CA ASN A 98 -14.15 1.89 8.87
C ASN A 98 -14.83 1.07 9.97
N SER A 99 -14.32 -0.13 10.27
CA SER A 99 -14.85 -0.97 11.36
C SER A 99 -14.68 -0.36 12.76
N ARG A 100 -13.70 0.55 12.94
CA ARG A 100 -13.54 1.29 14.19
C ARG A 100 -14.52 2.45 14.28
N LEU A 101 -14.82 3.11 13.17
CA LEU A 101 -15.82 4.17 13.11
C LEU A 101 -17.21 3.66 13.53
N THR A 102 -17.59 2.45 13.07
CA THR A 102 -18.89 1.85 13.42
C THR A 102 -19.06 1.55 14.92
N GLN A 103 -17.97 1.39 15.65
CA GLN A 103 -17.97 1.05 17.08
C GLN A 103 -17.75 2.28 17.97
N HIS A 104 -17.67 3.47 17.40
CA HIS A 104 -17.30 4.68 18.13
C HIS A 104 -18.51 5.21 18.94
N PRO A 105 -18.31 5.69 20.19
CA PRO A 105 -19.41 6.19 21.03
C PRO A 105 -20.06 7.45 20.46
N ASN A 106 -19.30 8.30 19.78
CA ASN A 106 -19.83 9.51 19.15
C ASN A 106 -20.63 9.18 17.87
N PRO A 107 -21.93 9.49 17.81
CA PRO A 107 -22.79 9.17 16.67
C PRO A 107 -22.37 9.87 15.38
N LEU A 108 -21.78 11.08 15.46
CA LEU A 108 -21.28 11.80 14.28
C LEU A 108 -20.14 11.05 13.60
N ILE A 109 -19.31 10.35 14.38
CA ILE A 109 -18.20 9.55 13.87
C ILE A 109 -18.72 8.25 13.25
N THR A 110 -19.72 7.63 13.87
CA THR A 110 -20.41 6.45 13.33
C THR A 110 -21.08 6.76 11.98
N GLN A 111 -21.66 7.95 11.81
CA GLN A 111 -22.23 8.38 10.54
C GLN A 111 -21.19 8.44 9.40
N LEU A 112 -19.91 8.65 9.69
CA LEU A 112 -18.84 8.66 8.69
C LEU A 112 -18.52 7.27 8.11
N SER A 113 -18.99 6.18 8.73
CA SER A 113 -18.75 4.83 8.23
C SER A 113 -19.66 4.42 7.07
N SER A 114 -20.54 5.31 6.63
CA SER A 114 -21.51 5.05 5.56
C SER A 114 -20.80 4.70 4.24
N ALA A 115 -21.35 3.72 3.52
CA ALA A 115 -20.82 3.33 2.20
C ALA A 115 -21.05 4.40 1.12
N THR A 116 -21.94 5.36 1.39
CA THR A 116 -22.35 6.41 0.46
C THR A 116 -22.22 7.76 1.16
N ILE A 117 -21.78 8.79 0.42
CA ILE A 117 -21.78 10.18 0.91
C ILE A 117 -23.23 10.65 1.03
N PRO A 118 -23.61 11.35 2.12
CA PRO A 118 -24.95 11.92 2.27
C PRO A 118 -25.34 12.74 1.04
N GLY A 119 -26.54 12.50 0.50
CA GLY A 119 -27.04 13.16 -0.71
C GLY A 119 -26.48 12.64 -2.04
N ASN A 120 -25.57 11.65 -2.03
CA ASN A 120 -25.00 10.97 -3.21
C ASN A 120 -24.69 11.92 -4.39
N PRO A 121 -23.83 12.93 -4.20
CA PRO A 121 -23.58 13.92 -5.24
C PRO A 121 -22.96 13.28 -6.48
N LYS A 122 -23.42 13.71 -7.66
CA LYS A 122 -22.87 13.24 -8.94
C LYS A 122 -21.37 13.54 -8.99
N LYS A 123 -20.56 12.49 -9.17
CA LYS A 123 -19.09 12.64 -9.29
C LYS A 123 -18.76 13.45 -10.54
N ILE A 124 -18.26 14.67 -10.36
CA ILE A 124 -17.81 15.54 -11.46
C ILE A 124 -16.53 14.95 -12.11
N LEU A 125 -15.65 14.36 -11.30
CA LEU A 125 -14.41 13.74 -11.74
C LEU A 125 -14.46 12.23 -11.51
N LYS A 126 -13.87 11.45 -12.43
CA LYS A 126 -13.65 10.00 -12.29
C LYS A 126 -12.57 9.72 -11.23
N ARG A 127 -12.89 9.98 -9.96
CA ARG A 127 -12.03 9.71 -8.79
C ARG A 127 -12.64 8.60 -7.94
N GLN A 128 -11.78 7.74 -7.41
CA GLN A 128 -12.17 6.83 -6.34
C GLN A 128 -12.28 7.64 -5.05
N TRP A 129 -13.34 7.39 -4.30
CA TRP A 129 -13.51 7.88 -2.94
C TRP A 129 -13.03 6.81 -1.96
N CYS A 130 -12.75 7.21 -0.73
CA CYS A 130 -12.33 6.27 0.30
C CYS A 130 -13.39 5.17 0.51
N CYS A 131 -14.68 5.52 0.51
CA CYS A 131 -15.78 4.55 0.60
C CYS A 131 -15.81 3.53 -0.55
N ASP A 132 -15.35 3.89 -1.76
CA ASP A 132 -15.26 2.95 -2.89
C ASP A 132 -14.27 1.80 -2.59
N LEU A 133 -13.35 1.96 -1.62
CA LEU A 133 -12.40 0.92 -1.20
C LEU A 133 -13.04 -0.19 -0.35
N LEU A 134 -14.27 0.01 0.14
CA LEU A 134 -15.03 -1.02 0.86
C LEU A 134 -15.58 -2.10 -0.08
N ARG A 135 -15.80 -1.71 -1.35
CA ARG A 135 -16.21 -2.60 -2.45
C ARG A 135 -15.05 -3.47 -2.91
#